data_AF-A0A6J8A6A6-F1
#
_entry.id   AF-A0A6J8A6A6-F1
#
_cell.length_a   1.000
_cell.length_b   1.000
_cell.length_c   1.000
_cell.angle_alpha   90.00
_cell.angle_beta   90.00
_cell.angle_gamma   90.00
#
_symmetry.space_group_name_H-M   'P 1'
#
loop_
_entity.id
_entity.type
_entity.pdbx_description
1 polymer ?
#
loop_
_entity_poly.entity_id
_entity_poly.type
_entity_poly.pdbx_seq_one_letter_code
_entity_poly.pdbx_strand_id
1 'polypeptide(L)'
;MIEYFIYSVFMCFLKPLIQGESKDSCDCKYWICIGIILAVVSTFSLVCTVMLIWKRKQIQLKAKFIICCCGTSVLLLVAVLIILTITTLVIWLIAMLIVIFTCCASEECNVEGKVAGISFVLSLVVILVFQVLFWVICRCIDRGYIVYTIACGDKKTLLADFTQPDGKIESIEWTYQGSIVSFENAAGGTIECPALTLTMVSLDQSGVYVCIISCNSGEKMEQKVFHFKLLVTPKQYEVKIGDSVKLLEFLEYCQQVKRVDWTHSNNTITTNSCFYKGGDKANPVLTVNCFATSDSGLYYCRVRAGQSEFTKWFSARLKIKEQQEVNLGERIVLLNRLGRSADVRSVVWTHDKRLLVSESFCSYEGGTIECPALTIPVVSPKNAGKYECKLQLNQGELRMYRVILEVKGR
;
A
#
# COMPACT_ATOMS: atom_id res chain seq x y z
N MET A 1 -23.30 -26.98 -1.20
CA MET A 1 -24.27 -27.11 -0.10
C MET A 1 -25.65 -26.55 -0.48
N ILE A 2 -25.75 -25.30 -0.93
CA ILE A 2 -27.04 -24.68 -1.34
C ILE A 2 -27.66 -25.36 -2.58
N GLU A 3 -26.87 -25.71 -3.59
CA GLU A 3 -27.39 -26.45 -4.76
C GLU A 3 -27.99 -27.82 -4.39
N TYR A 4 -27.38 -28.53 -3.44
CA TYR A 4 -27.87 -29.82 -2.94
C TYR A 4 -29.20 -29.67 -2.18
N PHE A 5 -29.36 -28.57 -1.44
CA PHE A 5 -30.61 -28.24 -0.75
C PHE A 5 -31.73 -27.91 -1.74
N ILE A 6 -31.45 -27.12 -2.78
CA ILE A 6 -32.40 -26.81 -3.85
C ILE A 6 -32.82 -28.08 -4.59
N TYR A 7 -31.86 -28.96 -4.93
CA TYR A 7 -32.14 -30.21 -5.61
C TYR A 7 -33.00 -31.17 -4.75
N SER A 8 -32.71 -31.25 -3.45
CA SER A 8 -33.48 -32.08 -2.52
C SER A 8 -34.92 -31.59 -2.35
N VAL A 9 -35.12 -30.28 -2.26
CA VAL A 9 -36.46 -29.68 -2.17
C VAL A 9 -37.22 -29.89 -3.47
N PHE A 10 -36.57 -29.68 -4.62
CA PHE A 10 -37.19 -29.87 -5.94
C PHE A 10 -37.62 -31.34 -6.17
N MET A 11 -36.80 -32.31 -5.76
CA MET A 11 -37.12 -33.73 -5.88
C MET A 11 -38.24 -34.19 -4.94
N CYS A 12 -38.38 -33.56 -3.76
CA CYS A 12 -39.52 -33.83 -2.87
C CYS A 12 -40.85 -33.36 -3.45
N PHE A 13 -40.86 -32.27 -4.24
CA PHE A 13 -42.08 -31.73 -4.86
C PHE A 13 -42.47 -32.40 -6.18
N LEU A 14 -41.52 -33.02 -6.91
CA LEU A 14 -41.79 -33.72 -8.17
C LEU A 14 -42.38 -35.13 -7.99
N LYS A 15 -42.20 -35.75 -6.82
CA LYS A 15 -42.61 -37.13 -6.55
C LYS A 15 -44.12 -37.41 -6.72
N PRO A 16 -45.04 -36.51 -6.31
CA PRO A 16 -46.48 -36.68 -6.52
C PRO A 16 -46.92 -36.55 -7.99
N LEU A 17 -46.20 -35.75 -8.79
CA LEU A 17 -46.51 -35.51 -10.21
C LEU A 17 -46.29 -36.74 -11.10
N ILE A 18 -45.42 -37.67 -10.66
CA ILE A 18 -45.12 -38.90 -11.39
C ILE A 18 -46.14 -40.01 -11.07
N GLN A 19 -46.89 -39.90 -9.96
CA GLN A 19 -47.80 -40.95 -9.49
C GLN A 19 -49.26 -40.85 -10.00
N GLY A 20 -49.59 -39.85 -10.82
CA GLY A 20 -50.81 -39.87 -11.63
C GLY A 20 -52.14 -39.90 -10.85
N GLU A 21 -52.19 -39.29 -9.66
CA GLU A 21 -53.46 -39.12 -8.93
C GLU A 21 -54.27 -37.94 -9.50
N SER A 22 -55.58 -38.14 -9.59
CA SER A 22 -56.50 -37.32 -10.39
C SER A 22 -56.67 -35.89 -9.86
N LYS A 23 -56.52 -34.95 -10.79
CA LYS A 23 -56.96 -33.54 -10.74
C LYS A 23 -58.43 -33.46 -10.32
N ASP A 24 -58.69 -32.70 -9.28
CA ASP A 24 -59.56 -31.51 -9.31
C ASP A 24 -59.39 -30.78 -7.96
N SER A 25 -59.13 -29.47 -7.98
CA SER A 25 -58.99 -28.54 -6.82
C SER A 25 -57.58 -28.19 -6.27
N CYS A 26 -56.49 -28.89 -6.59
CA CYS A 26 -55.15 -28.56 -6.05
C CYS A 26 -54.22 -27.70 -6.94
N ASP A 27 -54.63 -27.32 -8.15
CA ASP A 27 -53.71 -26.68 -9.12
C ASP A 27 -53.25 -25.26 -8.68
N CYS A 28 -54.11 -24.43 -8.07
CA CYS A 28 -53.73 -23.05 -7.73
C CYS A 28 -52.63 -22.95 -6.66
N LYS A 29 -52.69 -23.76 -5.59
CA LYS A 29 -51.70 -23.69 -4.50
C LYS A 29 -50.31 -24.16 -4.93
N TYR A 30 -50.26 -25.14 -5.84
CA TYR A 30 -49.01 -25.67 -6.36
C TYR A 30 -48.27 -24.64 -7.24
N TRP A 31 -49.00 -23.96 -8.13
CA TRP A 31 -48.42 -22.91 -8.97
C TRP A 31 -47.97 -21.68 -8.18
N ILE A 32 -48.68 -21.33 -7.10
CA ILE A 32 -48.26 -20.24 -6.19
C ILE A 32 -46.96 -20.59 -5.46
N CYS A 33 -46.82 -21.80 -4.93
CA CYS A 33 -45.58 -22.25 -4.27
C CYS A 33 -44.39 -22.27 -5.24
N ILE A 34 -44.58 -22.76 -6.47
CA ILE A 34 -43.54 -22.72 -7.50
C ILE A 34 -43.17 -21.28 -7.88
N GLY A 35 -44.16 -20.41 -8.03
CA GLY A 35 -43.95 -18.99 -8.31
C GLY A 35 -43.11 -18.29 -7.23
N ILE A 36 -43.41 -18.56 -5.95
CA ILE A 36 -42.66 -18.02 -4.81
C ILE A 36 -41.22 -18.55 -4.80
N ILE A 37 -41.02 -19.86 -5.01
CA ILE A 37 -39.68 -20.46 -5.04
C ILE A 37 -38.85 -19.88 -6.19
N LEU A 38 -39.43 -19.75 -7.39
CA LEU A 38 -38.76 -19.15 -8.54
C LEU A 38 -38.43 -17.67 -8.33
N ALA A 39 -39.31 -16.91 -7.67
CA ALA A 39 -39.05 -15.51 -7.31
C ALA A 39 -37.92 -15.38 -6.27
N VAL A 40 -37.87 -16.27 -5.27
CA VAL A 40 -36.79 -16.29 -4.27
C VAL A 40 -35.45 -16.70 -4.90
N VAL A 41 -35.43 -17.70 -5.77
CA VAL A 41 -34.21 -18.13 -6.47
C VAL A 41 -33.73 -17.04 -7.44
N SER A 42 -34.64 -16.38 -8.15
CA SER A 42 -34.34 -15.27 -9.07
C SER A 42 -33.72 -14.08 -8.31
N THR A 43 -34.34 -13.66 -7.22
CA THR A 43 -33.82 -12.55 -6.39
C THR A 43 -32.47 -12.88 -5.77
N PHE A 44 -32.27 -14.12 -5.29
CA PHE A 44 -30.99 -14.55 -4.75
C PHE A 44 -29.89 -14.61 -5.82
N SER A 45 -30.22 -15.09 -7.02
CA SER A 45 -29.30 -15.10 -8.17
C SER A 45 -28.89 -13.70 -8.59
N LEU A 46 -29.85 -12.75 -8.62
CA LEU A 46 -29.58 -11.35 -8.93
C LEU A 46 -28.65 -10.71 -7.88
N VAL A 47 -28.91 -10.95 -6.60
CA VAL A 47 -28.06 -10.44 -5.49
C VAL A 47 -26.66 -11.04 -5.55
N CYS A 48 -26.52 -12.34 -5.80
CA CYS A 48 -25.22 -12.99 -5.99
C CYS A 48 -24.46 -12.44 -7.20
N THR A 49 -25.15 -12.19 -8.31
CA THR A 49 -24.55 -11.63 -9.53
C THR A 49 -24.07 -10.19 -9.30
N VAL A 50 -24.88 -9.36 -8.63
CA VAL A 50 -24.52 -7.99 -8.24
C VAL A 50 -23.33 -8.00 -7.26
N MET A 51 -23.31 -8.90 -6.28
CA MET A 51 -22.19 -9.08 -5.34
C MET A 51 -20.90 -9.51 -6.04
N LEU A 52 -20.98 -10.43 -7.01
CA LEU A 52 -19.82 -10.89 -7.79
C LEU A 52 -19.29 -9.80 -8.73
N ILE A 53 -20.17 -9.05 -9.40
CA ILE A 53 -19.80 -7.88 -10.21
C ILE A 53 -19.15 -6.82 -9.33
N TRP A 54 -19.71 -6.55 -8.14
CA TRP A 54 -19.16 -5.60 -7.18
C TRP A 54 -17.80 -6.02 -6.64
N LYS A 55 -17.61 -7.31 -6.32
CA LYS A 55 -16.31 -7.86 -5.88
C LYS A 55 -15.25 -7.77 -6.98
N ARG A 56 -15.62 -8.03 -8.25
CA ARG A 56 -14.74 -7.82 -9.42
C ARG A 56 -14.35 -6.35 -9.58
N LYS A 57 -15.31 -5.44 -9.40
CA LYS A 57 -15.07 -3.98 -9.49
C LYS A 57 -14.22 -3.45 -8.33
N GLN A 58 -14.40 -3.99 -7.13
CA GLN A 58 -13.55 -3.72 -5.95
C GLN A 58 -12.09 -4.17 -6.17
N ILE A 59 -11.86 -5.34 -6.79
CA ILE A 59 -10.51 -5.82 -7.12
C ILE A 59 -9.85 -4.92 -8.18
N GLN A 60 -10.62 -4.47 -9.18
CA GLN A 60 -10.13 -3.55 -10.22
C GLN A 60 -9.87 -2.13 -9.69
N LEU A 61 -10.68 -1.64 -8.74
CA LEU A 61 -10.52 -0.33 -8.12
C LEU A 61 -9.35 -0.30 -7.11
N LYS A 62 -9.13 -1.38 -6.36
CA LYS A 62 -7.93 -1.52 -5.48
C LYS A 62 -6.61 -1.52 -6.27
N ALA A 63 -6.63 -1.88 -7.55
CA ALA A 63 -5.47 -1.80 -8.42
C ALA A 63 -5.21 -0.38 -8.99
N LYS A 64 -6.18 0.54 -8.92
CA LYS A 64 -6.05 1.92 -9.46
C LYS A 64 -6.14 3.03 -8.40
N PHE A 65 -6.57 2.75 -7.18
CA PHE A 65 -6.80 3.75 -6.12
C PHE A 65 -5.91 3.55 -4.88
N ILE A 66 -4.60 3.39 -5.10
CA ILE A 66 -3.60 3.69 -4.07
C ILE A 66 -3.01 5.06 -4.40
N ILE A 67 -3.81 6.12 -4.25
CA ILE A 67 -3.41 7.53 -4.03
C ILE A 67 -4.70 8.31 -3.66
N CYS A 68 -4.57 9.13 -2.62
CA CYS A 68 -5.53 10.10 -2.07
C CYS A 68 -6.67 9.60 -1.16
N CYS A 69 -6.54 10.02 0.11
CA CYS A 69 -7.50 9.96 1.20
C CYS A 69 -8.88 10.54 0.84
N CYS A 70 -9.97 9.97 1.37
CA CYS A 70 -10.96 10.74 2.14
C CYS A 70 -11.98 9.82 2.83
N GLY A 71 -12.35 10.15 4.08
CA GLY A 71 -13.38 9.45 4.88
C GLY A 71 -14.78 9.43 4.24
N THR A 72 -14.99 10.11 3.11
CA THR A 72 -16.19 10.02 2.27
C THR A 72 -16.45 8.59 1.79
N SER A 73 -15.41 7.77 1.59
CA SER A 73 -15.59 6.39 1.12
C SER A 73 -16.25 5.49 2.17
N VAL A 74 -16.00 5.75 3.46
CA VAL A 74 -16.61 4.98 4.57
C VAL A 74 -18.05 5.43 4.79
N LEU A 75 -18.32 6.74 4.76
CA LEU A 75 -19.69 7.28 4.82
C LEU A 75 -20.55 6.81 3.65
N LEU A 76 -19.99 6.76 2.43
CA LEU A 76 -20.69 6.22 1.26
C LEU A 76 -20.97 4.72 1.42
N LEU A 77 -20.04 3.96 1.99
CA LEU A 77 -20.23 2.53 2.26
C LEU A 77 -21.35 2.31 3.29
N VAL A 78 -21.36 3.10 4.36
CA VAL A 78 -22.40 3.06 5.40
C VAL A 78 -23.76 3.46 4.82
N ALA A 79 -23.82 4.52 4.00
CA ALA A 79 -25.05 4.94 3.32
C ALA A 79 -25.59 3.87 2.36
N VAL A 80 -24.71 3.22 1.58
CA VAL A 80 -25.10 2.12 0.67
C VAL A 80 -25.61 0.91 1.46
N LEU A 81 -24.99 0.56 2.59
CA LEU A 81 -25.46 -0.52 3.45
C LEU A 81 -26.84 -0.20 4.06
N ILE A 82 -27.05 1.05 4.52
CA ILE A 82 -28.36 1.50 5.03
C ILE A 82 -29.43 1.38 3.94
N ILE A 83 -29.15 1.89 2.73
CA ILE A 83 -30.11 1.79 1.60
C ILE A 83 -30.41 0.33 1.26
N LEU A 84 -29.40 -0.54 1.20
CA LEU A 84 -29.60 -1.98 0.96
C LEU A 84 -30.47 -2.60 2.05
N THR A 85 -30.22 -2.31 3.34
CA THR A 85 -31.07 -2.84 4.42
C THR A 85 -32.51 -2.35 4.34
N ILE A 86 -32.73 -1.06 4.06
CA ILE A 86 -34.08 -0.49 3.90
C ILE A 86 -34.79 -1.14 2.71
N THR A 87 -34.12 -1.26 1.56
CA THR A 87 -34.73 -1.89 0.37
C THR A 87 -35.09 -3.36 0.61
N THR A 88 -34.23 -4.12 1.30
CA THR A 88 -34.57 -5.51 1.66
C THR A 88 -35.77 -5.59 2.60
N LEU A 89 -35.88 -4.68 3.56
CA LEU A 89 -37.00 -4.62 4.50
C LEU A 89 -38.32 -4.26 3.81
N VAL A 90 -38.26 -3.30 2.87
CA VAL A 90 -39.41 -2.90 2.04
C VAL A 90 -39.87 -4.05 1.14
N ILE A 91 -38.94 -4.77 0.49
CA ILE A 91 -39.27 -5.94 -0.33
C ILE A 91 -39.95 -7.03 0.53
N TRP A 92 -39.45 -7.25 1.75
CA TRP A 92 -40.03 -8.21 2.69
C TRP A 92 -41.44 -7.82 3.13
N LEU A 93 -41.68 -6.54 3.44
CA LEU A 93 -43.00 -6.01 3.79
C LEU A 93 -43.99 -6.15 2.63
N ILE A 94 -43.55 -5.85 1.40
CA ILE A 94 -44.38 -6.02 0.20
C ILE A 94 -44.73 -7.49 0.00
N ALA A 95 -43.77 -8.40 0.15
CA ALA A 95 -44.03 -9.85 0.05
C ALA A 95 -45.02 -10.34 1.11
N MET A 96 -44.88 -9.88 2.35
CA MET A 96 -45.83 -10.15 3.45
C MET A 96 -47.24 -9.63 3.11
N LEU A 97 -47.35 -8.39 2.63
CA LEU A 97 -48.64 -7.81 2.22
C LEU A 97 -49.28 -8.61 1.08
N ILE A 98 -48.51 -9.03 0.08
CA ILE A 98 -49.01 -9.87 -1.02
C ILE A 98 -49.55 -11.20 -0.47
N VAL A 99 -48.86 -11.84 0.48
CA VAL A 99 -49.32 -13.08 1.10
C VAL A 99 -50.60 -12.85 1.91
N ILE A 100 -50.68 -11.78 2.68
CA ILE A 100 -51.89 -11.42 3.43
C ILE A 100 -53.07 -11.18 2.48
N PHE A 101 -52.89 -10.38 1.43
CA PHE A 101 -53.93 -10.10 0.46
C PHE A 101 -54.37 -11.35 -0.32
N THR A 102 -53.44 -12.22 -0.70
CA THR A 102 -53.77 -13.48 -1.40
C THR A 102 -54.42 -14.51 -0.47
N CYS A 103 -54.10 -14.52 0.83
CA CYS A 103 -54.81 -15.32 1.83
C CYS A 103 -56.21 -14.79 2.12
N CYS A 104 -56.39 -13.47 2.29
CA CYS A 104 -57.70 -12.86 2.55
C CYS A 104 -58.66 -12.96 1.36
N ALA A 105 -58.17 -13.12 0.13
CA ALA A 105 -58.98 -13.28 -1.06
C ALA A 105 -59.52 -14.72 -1.27
N SER A 106 -59.16 -15.68 -0.39
CA SER A 106 -59.58 -17.08 -0.49
C SER A 106 -60.63 -17.40 0.57
N GLU A 107 -61.92 -17.30 0.22
CA GLU A 107 -63.05 -17.53 1.13
C GLU A 107 -63.25 -19.00 1.61
N GLU A 108 -62.36 -19.95 1.29
CA GLU A 108 -62.62 -21.39 1.50
C GLU A 108 -61.49 -22.21 2.17
N CYS A 109 -60.69 -21.65 3.08
CA CYS A 109 -59.63 -22.44 3.74
C CYS A 109 -59.63 -22.36 5.27
N ASN A 110 -60.42 -23.24 5.89
CA ASN A 110 -60.54 -23.44 7.34
C ASN A 110 -59.32 -24.19 7.97
N VAL A 111 -58.09 -23.75 7.68
CA VAL A 111 -56.85 -24.25 8.29
C VAL A 111 -55.96 -23.06 8.71
N GLU A 112 -56.54 -22.07 9.38
CA GLU A 112 -55.91 -20.74 9.55
C GLU A 112 -54.99 -20.59 10.78
N GLY A 113 -54.98 -21.53 11.73
CA GLY A 113 -54.28 -21.30 13.00
C GLY A 113 -52.76 -21.59 13.03
N LYS A 114 -52.28 -22.60 12.29
CA LYS A 114 -50.92 -23.15 12.53
C LYS A 114 -49.84 -22.65 11.57
N VAL A 115 -50.20 -22.28 10.34
CA VAL A 115 -49.21 -21.86 9.32
C VAL A 115 -48.76 -20.41 9.54
N ALA A 116 -49.65 -19.54 9.99
CA ALA A 116 -49.32 -18.16 10.36
C ALA A 116 -48.30 -18.09 11.51
N GLY A 117 -48.42 -18.98 12.50
CA GLY A 117 -47.48 -19.04 13.63
C GLY A 117 -46.06 -19.42 13.22
N ILE A 118 -45.90 -20.37 12.29
CA ILE A 118 -44.56 -20.81 11.83
C ILE A 118 -43.88 -19.72 11.00
N SER A 119 -44.63 -19.03 10.14
CA SER A 119 -44.11 -17.90 9.35
C SER A 119 -43.65 -16.75 10.25
N PHE A 120 -44.42 -16.43 11.29
CA PHE A 120 -44.07 -15.39 12.25
C PHE A 120 -42.79 -15.75 13.05
N VAL A 121 -42.67 -16.99 13.52
CA VAL A 121 -41.49 -17.44 14.27
C VAL A 121 -40.23 -17.45 13.40
N LEU A 122 -40.31 -17.91 12.14
CA LEU A 122 -39.18 -17.87 11.21
C LEU A 122 -38.74 -16.43 10.90
N SER A 123 -39.70 -15.51 10.74
CA SER A 123 -39.41 -14.08 10.54
C SER A 123 -38.66 -13.49 11.73
N LEU A 124 -39.09 -13.82 12.95
CA LEU A 124 -38.47 -13.34 14.19
C LEU A 124 -37.04 -13.88 14.36
N VAL A 125 -36.82 -15.16 14.03
CA VAL A 125 -35.48 -15.78 14.09
C VAL A 125 -34.53 -15.14 13.09
N VAL A 126 -34.98 -14.86 11.85
CA VAL A 126 -34.15 -14.19 10.85
C VAL A 126 -33.78 -12.77 11.28
N ILE A 127 -34.73 -12.01 11.84
CA ILE A 127 -34.48 -10.67 12.37
C ILE A 127 -33.46 -10.71 13.51
N LEU A 128 -33.60 -11.65 14.45
CA LEU A 128 -32.66 -11.81 15.57
C LEU A 128 -31.25 -12.18 15.09
N VAL A 129 -31.13 -13.11 14.13
CA VAL A 129 -29.83 -13.48 13.54
C VAL A 129 -29.19 -12.28 12.85
N PHE A 130 -29.95 -11.48 12.09
CA PHE A 130 -29.45 -10.26 11.46
C PHE A 130 -29.02 -9.20 12.48
N GLN A 131 -29.78 -8.99 13.55
CA GLN A 131 -29.41 -8.04 14.62
C GLN A 131 -28.12 -8.47 15.33
N VAL A 132 -27.97 -9.77 15.63
CA VAL A 132 -26.73 -10.29 16.24
C VAL A 132 -25.56 -10.18 15.27
N LEU A 133 -25.73 -10.54 14.00
CA LEU A 133 -24.67 -10.42 13.00
C LEU A 133 -24.24 -8.96 12.81
N PHE A 134 -25.22 -8.06 12.72
CA PHE A 134 -24.98 -6.62 12.59
C PHE A 134 -24.25 -6.08 13.82
N TRP A 135 -24.67 -6.48 15.02
CA TRP A 135 -24.00 -6.10 16.27
C TRP A 135 -22.56 -6.61 16.35
N VAL A 136 -22.30 -7.86 15.93
CA VAL A 136 -20.94 -8.43 15.86
C VAL A 136 -20.07 -7.73 14.80
N ILE A 137 -20.63 -7.43 13.62
CA ILE A 137 -19.90 -6.72 12.56
C ILE A 137 -19.58 -5.28 13.00
N CYS A 138 -20.53 -4.58 13.60
CA CYS A 138 -20.31 -3.23 14.13
C CYS A 138 -19.25 -3.21 15.24
N ARG A 139 -19.27 -4.16 16.19
CA ARG A 139 -18.22 -4.26 17.22
C ARG A 139 -16.84 -4.63 16.66
N CYS A 140 -16.76 -5.34 15.55
CA CYS A 140 -15.49 -5.64 14.89
C CYS A 140 -14.90 -4.44 14.13
N ILE A 141 -15.70 -3.42 13.81
CA ILE A 141 -15.24 -2.23 13.06
C ILE A 141 -14.66 -1.15 13.99
N ASP A 142 -14.90 -1.24 15.31
CA ASP A 142 -14.58 -0.16 16.27
C ASP A 142 -13.11 -0.04 16.72
N ARG A 143 -12.19 -0.87 16.22
CA ARG A 143 -10.75 -0.59 16.38
C ARG A 143 -10.23 0.23 15.21
N GLY A 144 -10.83 1.40 15.03
CA GLY A 144 -10.40 2.37 14.02
C GLY A 144 -8.97 2.80 14.30
N TYR A 145 -8.02 2.24 13.56
CA TYR A 145 -6.65 2.76 13.57
C TYR A 145 -6.61 4.06 12.78
N ILE A 146 -6.00 5.09 13.36
CA ILE A 146 -5.57 6.24 12.57
C ILE A 146 -4.30 5.82 11.82
N VAL A 147 -4.40 5.68 10.50
CA VAL A 147 -3.29 5.22 9.65
C VAL A 147 -2.52 6.42 9.12
N TYR A 148 -1.21 6.44 9.39
CA TYR A 148 -0.28 7.43 8.84
C TYR A 148 0.73 6.75 7.92
N THR A 149 1.01 7.39 6.79
CA THR A 149 2.10 7.00 5.89
C THR A 149 3.16 8.09 5.92
N ILE A 150 4.42 7.72 6.15
CA ILE A 150 5.56 8.65 6.16
C ILE A 150 6.75 8.06 5.40
N ALA A 151 7.56 8.92 4.77
CA ALA A 151 8.81 8.48 4.17
C ALA A 151 9.90 8.31 5.24
N CYS A 152 10.77 7.33 5.04
CA CYS A 152 11.87 7.06 5.94
C CYS A 152 12.81 8.29 6.02
N GLY A 153 13.16 8.67 7.25
CA GLY A 153 13.96 9.86 7.56
C GLY A 153 13.17 11.12 7.89
N ASP A 154 11.88 11.16 7.59
CA ASP A 154 11.06 12.33 7.90
C ASP A 154 10.59 12.32 9.38
N LYS A 155 10.02 13.45 9.82
CA LYS A 155 9.46 13.64 11.17
C LYS A 155 7.95 13.37 11.16
N LYS A 156 7.45 12.60 12.13
CA LYS A 156 6.00 12.43 12.34
C LYS A 156 5.62 12.76 13.78
N THR A 157 4.57 13.57 13.94
CA THR A 157 3.88 13.72 15.22
C THR A 157 2.57 12.94 15.19
N LEU A 158 2.38 12.06 16.17
CA LEU A 158 1.16 11.34 16.45
C LEU A 158 0.39 12.14 17.50
N LEU A 159 -0.72 12.73 17.09
CA LEU A 159 -1.58 13.50 17.98
C LEU A 159 -2.70 12.59 18.49
N ALA A 160 -2.76 12.39 19.80
CA ALA A 160 -3.97 11.94 20.47
C ALA A 160 -4.84 13.19 20.65
N ASP A 161 -5.80 13.37 19.74
CA ASP A 161 -6.77 14.45 19.88
C ASP A 161 -7.74 14.06 21.00
N PHE A 162 -7.51 14.62 22.18
CA PHE A 162 -8.45 14.55 23.27
C PHE A 162 -9.00 15.96 23.47
N THR A 163 -10.30 16.12 23.24
CA THR A 163 -11.05 17.18 23.90
C THR A 163 -10.86 16.95 25.40
N GLN A 164 -10.34 17.93 26.14
CA GLN A 164 -10.08 17.83 27.57
C GLN A 164 -11.27 17.13 28.23
N PRO A 165 -11.10 15.89 28.75
CA PRO A 165 -12.15 15.30 29.54
C PRO A 165 -12.36 16.17 30.78
N ASP A 166 -13.54 16.14 31.39
CA ASP A 166 -13.87 16.91 32.59
C ASP A 166 -13.03 16.53 33.84
N GLY A 167 -11.93 15.78 33.67
CA GLY A 167 -11.02 15.30 34.71
C GLY A 167 -9.55 15.65 34.44
N LYS A 168 -8.75 15.64 35.52
CA LYS A 168 -7.31 15.91 35.46
C LYS A 168 -6.58 14.69 34.87
N ILE A 169 -5.71 14.92 33.90
CA ILE A 169 -4.85 13.87 33.34
C ILE A 169 -3.81 13.49 34.40
N GLU A 170 -3.75 12.20 34.74
CA GLU A 170 -2.77 11.67 35.69
C GLU A 170 -1.56 11.04 35.01
N SER A 171 -1.77 10.39 33.87
CA SER A 171 -0.67 9.76 33.12
C SER A 171 -0.98 9.63 31.64
N ILE A 172 0.09 9.63 30.85
CA ILE A 172 0.08 9.33 29.42
C ILE A 172 1.19 8.31 29.16
N GLU A 173 0.82 7.20 28.55
CA GLU A 173 1.74 6.13 28.19
C GLU A 173 1.63 5.82 26.70
N TRP A 174 2.77 5.81 26.02
CA TRP A 174 2.86 5.39 24.63
C TRP A 174 3.52 4.01 24.56
N THR A 175 2.87 3.09 23.86
CA THR A 175 3.42 1.77 23.56
C THR A 175 3.57 1.58 22.05
N TYR A 176 4.64 0.88 21.65
CA TYR A 176 4.89 0.41 20.30
C TYR A 176 4.88 -1.12 20.31
N GLN A 177 3.99 -1.72 19.53
CA GLN A 177 3.80 -3.18 19.49
C GLN A 177 3.60 -3.81 20.88
N GLY A 178 2.98 -3.08 21.81
CA GLY A 178 2.72 -3.54 23.17
C GLY A 178 3.86 -3.33 24.17
N SER A 179 5.00 -2.77 23.76
CA SER A 179 6.10 -2.37 24.67
C SER A 179 6.15 -0.85 24.82
N ILE A 180 6.55 -0.33 25.98
CA ILE A 180 6.72 1.12 26.19
C ILE A 180 7.67 1.70 25.13
N VAL A 181 7.28 2.82 24.52
CA VAL A 181 8.11 3.53 23.54
C VAL A 181 9.38 4.04 24.24
N SER A 182 10.54 3.50 23.85
CA SER A 182 11.84 3.84 24.42
C SER A 182 12.85 4.31 23.36
N PHE A 183 12.37 4.79 22.21
CA PHE A 183 13.24 5.24 21.15
C PHE A 183 13.93 6.56 21.50
N GLU A 184 15.25 6.65 21.28
CA GLU A 184 16.00 7.90 21.47
C GLU A 184 15.52 9.04 20.56
N ASN A 185 14.86 8.70 19.44
CA ASN A 185 14.32 9.67 18.48
C ASN A 185 12.85 10.05 18.75
N ALA A 186 12.25 9.52 19.81
CA ALA A 186 10.93 9.90 20.28
C ALA A 186 11.03 11.07 21.27
N ALA A 187 10.15 12.05 21.12
CA ALA A 187 10.01 13.19 22.02
C ALA A 187 8.52 13.45 22.31
N GLY A 188 8.22 14.08 23.44
CA GLY A 188 6.85 14.27 23.90
C GLY A 188 6.26 13.01 24.51
N GLY A 189 4.95 12.78 24.33
CA GLY A 189 4.21 11.71 24.97
C GLY A 189 4.10 11.86 26.50
N THR A 190 4.21 13.08 27.01
CA THR A 190 4.12 13.42 28.44
C THR A 190 2.80 14.15 28.73
N ILE A 191 2.47 14.35 30.01
CA ILE A 191 1.26 15.10 30.41
C ILE A 191 1.29 16.53 29.86
N GLU A 192 2.47 17.18 29.83
CA GLU A 192 2.65 18.54 29.29
C GLU A 192 2.66 18.57 27.75
N CYS A 193 3.13 17.49 27.12
CA CYS A 193 3.21 17.36 25.67
C CYS A 193 2.69 15.97 25.24
N PRO A 194 1.36 15.79 25.18
CA PRO A 194 0.72 14.48 24.97
C PRO A 194 1.04 13.85 23.60
N ALA A 195 1.40 14.69 22.63
CA ALA A 195 1.73 14.25 21.28
C ALA A 195 3.09 13.54 21.25
N LEU A 196 3.14 12.35 20.65
CA LEU A 196 4.39 11.63 20.43
C LEU A 196 5.00 12.07 19.11
N THR A 197 6.19 12.66 19.16
CA THR A 197 6.93 13.09 17.98
C THR A 197 8.11 12.16 17.72
N LEU A 198 8.06 11.44 16.60
CA LEU A 198 9.17 10.63 16.09
C LEU A 198 9.99 11.48 15.11
N THR A 199 11.25 11.70 15.42
CA THR A 199 12.20 12.38 14.54
C THR A 199 13.01 11.34 13.75
N MET A 200 13.28 11.56 12.46
CA MET A 200 14.05 10.61 11.64
C MET A 200 13.50 9.17 11.69
N VAL A 201 12.26 8.98 11.25
CA VAL A 201 11.58 7.68 11.32
C VAL A 201 12.30 6.62 10.48
N SER A 202 12.63 5.47 11.05
CA SER A 202 13.24 4.33 10.35
C SER A 202 12.22 3.26 9.98
N LEU A 203 12.56 2.37 9.03
CA LEU A 203 11.62 1.35 8.51
C LEU A 203 11.10 0.39 9.59
N ASP A 204 11.95 0.04 10.56
CA ASP A 204 11.65 -0.83 11.70
C ASP A 204 10.72 -0.19 12.74
N GLN A 205 10.44 1.12 12.63
CA GLN A 205 9.46 1.84 13.42
C GLN A 205 8.05 1.79 12.80
N SER A 206 7.88 1.10 11.68
CA SER A 206 6.57 0.80 11.09
C SER A 206 5.81 -0.19 11.95
N GLY A 207 4.63 0.17 12.43
CA GLY A 207 3.84 -0.69 13.30
C GLY A 207 2.67 0.00 13.97
N VAL A 208 2.19 -0.61 15.05
CA VAL A 208 1.06 -0.09 15.83
C VAL A 208 1.60 0.64 17.06
N TYR A 209 1.18 1.90 17.20
CA TYR A 209 1.42 2.73 18.38
C TYR A 209 0.10 2.88 19.13
N VAL A 210 0.14 2.75 20.44
CA VAL A 210 -1.03 2.92 21.30
C VAL A 210 -0.72 4.01 22.33
N CYS A 211 -1.56 5.04 22.38
CA CYS A 211 -1.54 6.03 23.44
C CYS A 211 -2.62 5.68 24.45
N ILE A 212 -2.23 5.52 25.71
CA ILE A 212 -3.11 5.25 26.84
C ILE A 212 -3.07 6.50 27.72
N ILE A 213 -4.22 7.16 27.86
CA ILE A 213 -4.36 8.35 28.71
C ILE A 213 -5.23 7.95 29.91
N SER A 214 -4.71 8.11 31.12
CA SER A 214 -5.46 7.90 32.36
C SER A 214 -5.87 9.24 32.95
N CYS A 215 -7.17 9.41 33.17
CA CYS A 215 -7.76 10.61 33.75
C CYS A 215 -8.45 10.26 35.07
N ASN A 216 -8.31 11.15 36.04
CA ASN A 216 -9.03 11.06 37.30
C ASN A 216 -10.14 12.12 37.31
N SER A 217 -11.39 11.65 37.30
CA SER A 217 -12.60 12.48 37.41
C SER A 217 -13.14 12.53 38.85
N GLY A 218 -12.29 12.26 39.85
CA GLY A 218 -12.62 12.30 41.27
C GLY A 218 -13.14 10.97 41.80
N GLU A 219 -14.19 10.42 41.21
CA GLU A 219 -14.80 9.16 41.67
C GLU A 219 -14.30 7.91 40.95
N LYS A 220 -13.79 8.05 39.71
CA LYS A 220 -13.36 6.92 38.88
C LYS A 220 -12.13 7.28 38.04
N MET A 221 -11.29 6.27 37.84
CA MET A 221 -10.22 6.31 36.86
C MET A 221 -10.78 5.92 35.49
N GLU A 222 -10.71 6.84 34.54
CA GLU A 222 -11.09 6.60 33.14
C GLU A 222 -9.85 6.50 32.26
N GLN A 223 -9.83 5.50 31.37
CA GLN A 223 -8.75 5.32 30.40
C GLN A 223 -9.27 5.52 28.98
N LYS A 224 -8.61 6.40 28.23
CA LYS A 224 -8.83 6.56 26.78
C LYS A 224 -7.65 5.95 26.03
N VAL A 225 -7.96 5.10 25.04
CA VAL A 225 -6.96 4.35 24.27
C VAL A 225 -7.05 4.72 22.79
N PHE A 226 -5.97 5.27 22.25
CA PHE A 226 -5.87 5.65 20.83
C PHE A 226 -4.93 4.72 20.11
N HIS A 227 -5.39 4.17 18.97
CA HIS A 227 -4.60 3.25 18.17
C HIS A 227 -4.15 3.94 16.87
N PHE A 228 -2.84 3.98 16.65
CA PHE A 228 -2.22 4.53 15.45
C PHE A 228 -1.49 3.42 14.70
N LYS A 229 -1.59 3.43 13.37
CA LYS A 229 -0.80 2.55 12.51
C LYS A 229 0.13 3.40 11.67
N LEU A 230 1.43 3.29 11.92
CA LEU A 230 2.46 3.98 11.15
C LEU A 230 2.99 3.06 10.05
N LEU A 231 2.91 3.50 8.80
CA LEU A 231 3.48 2.85 7.63
C LEU A 231 4.67 3.68 7.13
N VAL A 232 5.87 3.14 7.28
CA VAL A 232 7.10 3.81 6.84
C VAL A 232 7.47 3.29 5.46
N THR A 233 7.64 4.19 4.50
CA THR A 233 8.00 3.84 3.11
C THR A 233 9.39 4.36 2.75
N PRO A 234 10.11 3.71 1.82
CA PRO A 234 11.37 4.24 1.31
C PRO A 234 11.18 5.64 0.71
N LYS A 235 12.13 6.54 0.98
CA LYS A 235 12.13 7.87 0.37
C LYS A 235 12.37 7.73 -1.13
N GLN A 236 11.52 8.34 -1.96
CA GLN A 236 11.64 8.22 -3.41
C GLN A 236 12.42 9.40 -3.98
N TYR A 237 13.33 9.10 -4.90
CA TYR A 237 14.13 10.06 -5.63
C TYR A 237 13.97 9.77 -7.13
N GLU A 238 13.61 10.78 -7.89
CA GLU A 238 13.56 10.71 -9.35
C GLU A 238 14.77 11.46 -9.90
N VAL A 239 15.64 10.73 -10.59
CA VAL A 239 16.95 11.24 -11.01
C VAL A 239 17.13 10.97 -12.50
N LYS A 240 17.63 11.97 -13.23
CA LYS A 240 17.97 11.80 -14.65
C LYS A 240 19.28 11.03 -14.77
N ILE A 241 19.42 10.31 -15.87
CA ILE A 241 20.68 9.59 -16.16
C ILE A 241 21.81 10.63 -16.29
N GLY A 242 22.92 10.39 -15.59
CA GLY A 242 24.10 11.26 -15.56
C GLY A 242 24.11 12.28 -14.43
N ASP A 243 22.98 12.58 -13.81
CA ASP A 243 22.91 13.48 -12.65
C ASP A 243 23.54 12.83 -11.41
N SER A 244 23.88 13.65 -10.42
CA SER A 244 24.32 13.16 -9.10
C SER A 244 23.20 13.35 -8.09
N VAL A 245 23.00 12.37 -7.22
CA VAL A 245 21.97 12.41 -6.17
C VAL A 245 22.59 12.15 -4.81
N LYS A 246 22.21 12.96 -3.82
CA LYS A 246 22.57 12.75 -2.42
C LYS A 246 21.46 11.99 -1.72
N LEU A 247 21.81 10.86 -1.14
CA LEU A 247 20.93 10.04 -0.34
C LEU A 247 21.17 10.35 1.14
N LEU A 248 20.07 10.54 1.89
CA LEU A 248 20.08 10.79 3.35
C LEU A 248 20.71 12.10 3.81
N GLU A 249 20.24 13.23 3.27
CA GLU A 249 20.67 14.57 3.65
C GLU A 249 20.37 14.97 5.12
N PHE A 250 19.73 14.11 5.92
CA PHE A 250 19.22 14.45 7.25
C PHE A 250 20.00 13.82 8.43
N LEU A 251 21.20 13.28 8.16
CA LEU A 251 22.04 12.61 9.17
C LEU A 251 22.86 13.57 10.06
N GLU A 252 22.64 14.88 9.97
CA GLU A 252 23.32 15.91 10.78
C GLU A 252 23.22 15.69 12.30
N TYR A 253 22.26 14.87 12.76
CA TYR A 253 21.98 14.64 14.18
C TYR A 253 22.73 13.45 14.80
N CYS A 254 23.45 12.64 14.03
CA CYS A 254 24.23 11.52 14.59
C CYS A 254 25.63 12.00 15.01
N GLN A 255 25.74 12.71 16.13
CA GLN A 255 27.02 13.23 16.62
C GLN A 255 28.04 12.14 17.05
N GLN A 256 27.69 10.86 16.97
CA GLN A 256 28.56 9.73 17.35
C GLN A 256 28.48 8.55 16.37
N VAL A 257 28.40 8.80 15.07
CA VAL A 257 28.52 7.71 14.08
C VAL A 257 29.88 7.01 14.26
N LYS A 258 29.86 5.71 14.54
CA LYS A 258 31.07 4.87 14.56
C LYS A 258 31.28 4.16 13.24
N ARG A 259 30.19 3.75 12.59
CA ARG A 259 30.23 3.00 11.33
C ARG A 259 28.98 3.27 10.50
N VAL A 260 29.18 3.33 9.19
CA VAL A 260 28.13 3.43 8.18
C VAL A 260 28.40 2.33 7.17
N ASP A 261 27.40 1.49 6.93
CA ASP A 261 27.43 0.46 5.89
C ASP A 261 26.29 0.74 4.91
N TRP A 262 26.61 0.84 3.63
CA TRP A 262 25.62 1.02 2.57
C TRP A 262 25.49 -0.24 1.74
N THR A 263 24.25 -0.58 1.39
CA THR A 263 23.97 -1.63 0.41
C THR A 263 23.01 -1.13 -0.66
N HIS A 264 23.15 -1.65 -1.87
CA HIS A 264 22.24 -1.42 -2.98
C HIS A 264 21.84 -2.78 -3.55
N SER A 265 20.53 -3.04 -3.59
CA SER A 265 19.99 -4.34 -4.02
C SER A 265 20.67 -5.53 -3.32
N ASN A 266 20.90 -5.39 -2.01
CA ASN A 266 21.60 -6.35 -1.12
C ASN A 266 23.11 -6.51 -1.33
N ASN A 267 23.72 -5.77 -2.26
CA ASN A 267 25.17 -5.76 -2.44
C ASN A 267 25.81 -4.63 -1.64
N THR A 268 26.93 -4.90 -0.96
CA THR A 268 27.67 -3.85 -0.23
C THR A 268 28.26 -2.84 -1.22
N ILE A 269 28.07 -1.56 -0.93
CA ILE A 269 28.63 -0.46 -1.70
C ILE A 269 30.03 -0.16 -1.19
N THR A 270 31.00 -0.15 -2.10
CA THR A 270 32.33 0.40 -1.80
C THR A 270 32.27 1.92 -1.95
N THR A 271 32.31 2.61 -0.81
CA THR A 271 32.36 4.06 -0.73
C THR A 271 33.72 4.59 -1.20
N ASN A 272 33.78 5.88 -1.54
CA ASN A 272 34.98 6.55 -2.07
C ASN A 272 35.48 5.98 -3.41
N SER A 273 34.52 5.62 -4.27
CA SER A 273 34.77 5.31 -5.68
C SER A 273 34.35 6.47 -6.59
N CYS A 274 34.64 6.36 -7.88
CA CYS A 274 34.17 7.31 -8.88
C CYS A 274 32.63 7.46 -8.88
N PHE A 275 31.89 6.37 -8.65
CA PHE A 275 30.43 6.36 -8.66
C PHE A 275 29.78 6.66 -7.30
N TYR A 276 30.51 6.48 -6.20
CA TYR A 276 29.97 6.65 -4.85
C TYR A 276 30.94 7.47 -4.00
N LYS A 277 30.48 8.64 -3.55
CA LYS A 277 31.23 9.52 -2.63
C LYS A 277 30.53 9.64 -1.29
N GLY A 278 31.30 9.81 -0.21
CA GLY A 278 30.75 9.82 1.14
C GLY A 278 30.19 8.45 1.52
N GLY A 279 29.12 8.43 2.32
CA GLY A 279 28.54 7.21 2.87
C GLY A 279 29.44 6.52 3.91
N ASP A 280 30.38 7.25 4.52
CA ASP A 280 31.30 6.74 5.53
C ASP A 280 31.05 7.39 6.90
N LYS A 281 31.90 7.08 7.89
CA LYS A 281 31.79 7.61 9.25
C LYS A 281 31.89 9.14 9.30
N ALA A 282 32.76 9.73 8.47
CA ALA A 282 33.01 11.18 8.48
C ALA A 282 31.94 11.94 7.71
N ASN A 283 31.42 11.35 6.63
CA ASN A 283 30.32 11.87 5.85
C ASN A 283 29.31 10.75 5.54
N PRO A 284 28.25 10.58 6.37
CA PRO A 284 27.30 9.48 6.23
C PRO A 284 26.37 9.64 5.01
N VAL A 285 26.32 10.82 4.40
CA VAL A 285 25.55 11.10 3.19
C VAL A 285 26.20 10.39 2.00
N LEU A 286 25.50 9.44 1.39
CA LEU A 286 25.97 8.78 0.18
C LEU A 286 25.58 9.61 -1.04
N THR A 287 26.58 10.05 -1.79
CA THR A 287 26.36 10.67 -3.09
C THR A 287 26.57 9.62 -4.17
N VAL A 288 25.50 9.32 -4.92
CA VAL A 288 25.59 8.52 -6.14
C VAL A 288 25.89 9.48 -7.28
N ASN A 289 27.13 9.44 -7.78
CA ASN A 289 27.53 10.26 -8.91
C ASN A 289 27.17 9.57 -10.22
N CYS A 290 26.86 10.37 -11.23
CA CYS A 290 26.65 9.87 -12.59
C CYS A 290 25.59 8.76 -12.63
N PHE A 291 24.42 9.04 -12.03
CA PHE A 291 23.32 8.10 -11.83
C PHE A 291 22.98 7.37 -13.13
N ALA A 292 22.91 6.05 -13.07
CA ALA A 292 22.67 5.24 -14.25
C ALA A 292 21.54 4.23 -14.02
N THR A 293 21.04 3.56 -15.07
CA THR A 293 19.84 2.71 -14.92
C THR A 293 20.07 1.53 -13.97
N SER A 294 21.32 1.08 -13.84
CA SER A 294 21.69 0.04 -12.87
C SER A 294 21.70 0.54 -11.42
N ASP A 295 21.79 1.85 -11.18
CA ASP A 295 21.66 2.48 -9.86
C ASP A 295 20.20 2.62 -9.43
N SER A 296 19.24 2.36 -10.31
CA SER A 296 17.84 2.31 -9.88
C SER A 296 17.61 1.19 -8.87
N GLY A 297 16.61 1.35 -8.02
CA GLY A 297 16.27 0.37 -7.00
C GLY A 297 16.48 0.87 -5.58
N LEU A 298 16.64 -0.08 -4.66
CA LEU A 298 16.55 0.18 -3.23
C LEU A 298 17.95 0.21 -2.60
N TYR A 299 18.25 1.34 -1.98
CA TYR A 299 19.44 1.55 -1.17
C TYR A 299 19.07 1.33 0.29
N TYR A 300 19.96 0.69 1.03
CA TYR A 300 19.88 0.60 2.48
C TYR A 300 21.11 1.21 3.11
N CYS A 301 20.90 2.10 4.06
CA CYS A 301 21.96 2.56 4.95
C CYS A 301 21.75 1.93 6.32
N ARG A 302 22.83 1.37 6.87
CA ARG A 302 22.94 0.91 8.25
C ARG A 302 23.95 1.81 8.95
N VAL A 303 23.46 2.62 9.88
CA VAL A 303 24.29 3.48 10.74
C VAL A 303 24.40 2.83 12.10
N ARG A 304 25.60 2.80 12.70
CA ARG A 304 25.85 2.41 14.09
C ARG A 304 26.42 3.59 14.87
N ALA A 305 25.77 3.97 15.97
CA ALA A 305 26.21 5.02 16.88
C ALA A 305 26.47 4.46 18.29
N GLY A 306 27.47 4.96 19.02
CA GLY A 306 27.64 4.59 20.44
C GLY A 306 28.08 3.14 20.75
N GLN A 307 27.79 2.65 21.96
CA GLN A 307 28.00 1.23 22.38
C GLN A 307 26.77 0.35 22.15
N SER A 308 25.58 0.95 22.02
CA SER A 308 24.34 0.29 21.63
C SER A 308 24.31 0.17 20.10
N GLU A 309 24.18 -1.04 19.56
CA GLU A 309 24.05 -1.28 18.12
C GLU A 309 22.67 -0.82 17.60
N PHE A 310 22.38 0.48 17.68
CA PHE A 310 21.25 1.02 16.95
C PHE A 310 21.53 0.87 15.47
N THR A 311 20.77 -0.01 14.82
CA THR A 311 20.84 -0.26 13.38
C THR A 311 19.65 0.45 12.77
N LYS A 312 19.79 1.73 12.42
CA LYS A 312 18.74 2.43 11.68
C LYS A 312 18.82 2.04 10.22
N TRP A 313 17.69 1.59 9.68
CA TRP A 313 17.54 1.29 8.26
C TRP A 313 16.90 2.47 7.56
N PHE A 314 17.71 3.15 6.75
CA PHE A 314 17.16 4.09 5.80
C PHE A 314 17.06 3.46 4.44
N SER A 315 15.96 3.73 3.76
CA SER A 315 15.80 3.28 2.39
C SER A 315 15.44 4.39 1.44
N ALA A 316 16.14 4.40 0.31
CA ALA A 316 15.90 5.29 -0.79
C ALA A 316 15.60 4.48 -2.04
N ARG A 317 14.55 4.84 -2.78
CA ARG A 317 14.24 4.28 -4.08
C ARG A 317 14.58 5.28 -5.17
N LEU A 318 15.55 4.94 -6.00
CA LEU A 318 15.89 5.73 -7.18
C LEU A 318 15.10 5.23 -8.40
N LYS A 319 14.45 6.16 -9.09
CA LYS A 319 13.76 5.93 -10.36
C LYS A 319 14.38 6.80 -11.44
N ILE A 320 14.47 6.26 -12.65
CA ILE A 320 14.90 7.00 -13.84
C ILE A 320 13.75 7.89 -14.27
N LYS A 321 14.04 9.17 -14.50
CA LYS A 321 13.13 10.05 -15.24
C LYS A 321 13.29 9.76 -16.74
N GLU A 322 12.25 9.24 -17.39
CA GLU A 322 12.28 8.90 -18.82
C GLU A 322 12.55 10.12 -19.72
N GLN A 323 13.17 9.84 -20.88
CA GLN A 323 13.72 10.71 -21.93
C GLN A 323 15.11 11.34 -21.69
N GLN A 324 16.06 10.93 -22.54
CA GLN A 324 17.37 11.53 -22.72
C GLN A 324 17.32 12.46 -23.94
N GLU A 325 16.52 13.52 -23.85
CA GLU A 325 16.71 14.71 -24.68
C GLU A 325 17.69 15.60 -23.93
N VAL A 326 18.83 15.91 -24.56
CA VAL A 326 19.91 16.66 -23.91
C VAL A 326 19.96 18.04 -24.52
N ASN A 327 19.82 19.06 -23.68
CA ASN A 327 19.91 20.44 -24.13
C ASN A 327 21.37 20.88 -24.27
N LEU A 328 21.62 21.85 -25.14
CA LEU A 328 22.90 22.52 -25.24
C LEU A 328 23.32 23.10 -23.88
N GLY A 329 24.58 22.85 -23.51
CA GLY A 329 25.19 23.30 -22.25
C GLY A 329 24.96 22.37 -21.06
N GLU A 330 24.16 21.31 -21.19
CA GLU A 330 23.98 20.33 -20.11
C GLU A 330 25.19 19.41 -19.97
N ARG A 331 25.35 18.82 -18.77
CA ARG A 331 26.31 17.75 -18.51
C ARG A 331 25.63 16.40 -18.72
N ILE A 332 26.26 15.48 -19.43
CA ILE A 332 25.73 14.12 -19.65
C ILE A 332 26.79 13.05 -19.38
N VAL A 333 26.36 11.87 -18.94
CA VAL A 333 27.23 10.70 -18.78
C VAL A 333 26.75 9.59 -19.72
N LEU A 334 27.68 9.11 -20.54
CA LEU A 334 27.54 8.03 -21.49
C LEU A 334 28.19 6.76 -20.90
N LEU A 335 27.47 5.64 -21.01
CA LEU A 335 27.71 4.35 -20.35
C LEU A 335 27.27 4.28 -18.88
N ASN A 336 26.36 3.32 -18.68
CA ASN A 336 25.87 2.87 -17.40
C ASN A 336 26.80 1.81 -16.81
N ARG A 337 26.99 1.91 -15.50
CA ARG A 337 27.91 1.14 -14.67
C ARG A 337 28.11 -0.33 -15.10
N LEU A 338 29.36 -0.74 -15.09
CA LEU A 338 29.75 -2.15 -15.16
C LEU A 338 29.94 -2.67 -13.74
N GLY A 339 29.88 -4.00 -13.57
CA GLY A 339 30.31 -4.65 -12.34
C GLY A 339 31.72 -4.18 -11.91
N ARG A 340 32.04 -4.40 -10.62
CA ARG A 340 33.25 -3.96 -9.91
C ARG A 340 34.39 -3.48 -10.82
N SER A 341 34.75 -2.19 -10.69
CA SER A 341 35.87 -1.57 -11.42
C SER A 341 37.18 -2.37 -11.38
N ALA A 342 37.37 -3.21 -10.34
CA ALA A 342 38.51 -4.10 -10.17
C ALA A 342 38.66 -5.18 -11.26
N ASP A 343 37.63 -5.42 -12.07
CA ASP A 343 37.64 -6.45 -13.11
C ASP A 343 37.92 -5.89 -14.51
N VAL A 344 38.14 -4.58 -14.67
CA VAL A 344 38.34 -3.95 -15.98
C VAL A 344 39.83 -3.92 -16.35
N ARG A 345 40.18 -4.50 -17.49
CA ARG A 345 41.54 -4.52 -18.07
C ARG A 345 41.78 -3.34 -19.01
N SER A 346 40.79 -3.00 -19.83
CA SER A 346 40.89 -1.85 -20.74
C SER A 346 39.52 -1.28 -21.07
N VAL A 347 39.48 0.05 -21.25
CA VAL A 347 38.31 0.79 -21.71
C VAL A 347 38.70 1.55 -22.96
N VAL A 348 37.90 1.42 -24.02
CA VAL A 348 38.10 2.13 -25.27
C VAL A 348 36.78 2.77 -25.69
N TRP A 349 36.81 4.09 -25.84
CA TRP A 349 35.65 4.86 -26.29
C TRP A 349 35.83 5.33 -27.73
N THR A 350 34.76 5.24 -28.51
CA THR A 350 34.70 5.82 -29.85
C THR A 350 33.46 6.67 -30.02
N HIS A 351 33.58 7.76 -30.76
CA HIS A 351 32.49 8.64 -31.19
C HIS A 351 32.51 8.68 -32.72
N ASP A 352 31.42 8.26 -33.34
CA ASP A 352 31.30 8.10 -34.80
C ASP A 352 32.49 7.36 -35.43
N LYS A 353 32.89 6.25 -34.77
CA LYS A 353 34.03 5.38 -35.12
C LYS A 353 35.41 6.01 -34.93
N ARG A 354 35.52 7.24 -34.43
CA ARG A 354 36.78 7.88 -34.06
C ARG A 354 37.11 7.58 -32.60
N LEU A 355 38.35 7.20 -32.33
CA LEU A 355 38.83 6.97 -30.97
C LEU A 355 38.77 8.28 -30.19
N LEU A 356 38.12 8.26 -29.03
CA LEU A 356 38.18 9.36 -28.06
C LEU A 356 39.50 9.19 -27.30
N VAL A 357 40.51 9.94 -27.73
CA VAL A 357 41.81 9.95 -27.05
C VAL A 357 41.73 10.94 -25.89
N SER A 358 42.18 10.52 -24.71
CA SER A 358 42.21 11.32 -23.47
C SER A 358 42.98 12.65 -23.58
N GLU A 359 43.61 12.95 -24.71
CA GLU A 359 44.51 14.09 -24.92
C GLU A 359 43.78 15.41 -25.21
N SER A 360 42.48 15.38 -25.54
CA SER A 360 41.66 16.60 -25.61
C SER A 360 41.00 16.89 -24.27
N PHE A 361 41.79 17.36 -23.30
CA PHE A 361 41.48 17.55 -21.87
C PHE A 361 40.25 18.42 -21.50
N CYS A 362 39.47 18.92 -22.45
CA CYS A 362 38.35 19.83 -22.16
C CYS A 362 36.97 19.30 -22.58
N SER A 363 36.89 18.24 -23.40
CA SER A 363 35.61 17.83 -24.00
C SER A 363 34.95 16.64 -23.30
N TYR A 364 35.72 15.86 -22.53
CA TYR A 364 35.26 14.63 -21.90
C TYR A 364 35.96 14.42 -20.56
N GLU A 365 35.27 13.82 -19.58
CA GLU A 365 35.83 13.33 -18.31
C GLU A 365 35.58 11.82 -18.18
N GLY A 366 36.44 11.10 -17.46
CA GLY A 366 36.29 9.64 -17.29
C GLY A 366 36.74 8.84 -18.51
N GLY A 367 36.07 7.73 -18.82
CA GLY A 367 36.46 6.80 -19.88
C GLY A 367 37.76 6.04 -19.59
N THR A 368 38.19 5.97 -18.33
CA THR A 368 39.42 5.31 -17.89
C THR A 368 39.14 3.94 -17.28
N ILE A 369 40.17 3.15 -17.00
CA ILE A 369 40.02 1.85 -16.31
C ILE A 369 39.37 2.03 -14.93
N GLU A 370 39.75 3.09 -14.20
CA GLU A 370 39.21 3.42 -12.88
C GLU A 370 37.80 4.03 -12.93
N CYS A 371 37.45 4.68 -14.04
CA CYS A 371 36.12 5.25 -14.27
C CYS A 371 35.71 5.05 -15.74
N PRO A 372 35.15 3.87 -16.08
CA PRO A 372 34.81 3.55 -17.47
C PRO A 372 33.72 4.44 -18.09
N ALA A 373 32.93 5.12 -17.26
CA ALA A 373 31.89 6.03 -17.70
C ALA A 373 32.50 7.27 -18.36
N LEU A 374 31.97 7.66 -19.52
CA LEU A 374 32.40 8.84 -20.26
C LEU A 374 31.44 9.99 -19.97
N THR A 375 31.93 11.07 -19.39
CA THR A 375 31.14 12.26 -19.09
C THR A 375 31.46 13.35 -20.11
N ILE A 376 30.44 14.01 -20.63
CA ILE A 376 30.56 15.22 -21.44
C ILE A 376 30.14 16.38 -20.53
N PRO A 377 31.08 17.21 -20.04
CA PRO A 377 30.80 18.24 -19.04
C PRO A 377 29.90 19.35 -19.57
N VAL A 378 30.05 19.70 -20.86
CA VAL A 378 29.24 20.73 -21.53
C VAL A 378 28.86 20.21 -22.93
N VAL A 379 27.59 19.88 -23.11
CA VAL A 379 27.07 19.36 -24.37
C VAL A 379 26.99 20.46 -25.43
N SER A 380 27.60 20.18 -26.57
CA SER A 380 27.59 21.01 -27.78
C SER A 380 27.02 20.22 -28.96
N PRO A 381 26.66 20.88 -30.09
CA PRO A 381 26.16 20.16 -31.27
C PRO A 381 27.16 19.11 -31.80
N LYS A 382 28.46 19.32 -31.58
CA LYS A 382 29.53 18.38 -31.99
C LYS A 382 29.50 17.07 -31.21
N ASN A 383 28.83 17.05 -30.06
CA ASN A 383 28.69 15.85 -29.24
C ASN A 383 27.57 14.94 -29.72
N ALA A 384 26.69 15.38 -30.63
CA ALA A 384 25.70 14.49 -31.23
C ALA A 384 26.38 13.36 -32.02
N GLY A 385 25.76 12.18 -32.03
CA GLY A 385 26.26 11.04 -32.80
C GLY A 385 26.31 9.74 -31.99
N LYS A 386 26.97 8.74 -32.58
CA LYS A 386 27.02 7.39 -32.02
C LYS A 386 28.26 7.19 -31.19
N TYR A 387 28.08 6.86 -29.92
CA TYR A 387 29.17 6.46 -29.03
C TYR A 387 29.19 4.95 -28.85
N GLU A 388 30.38 4.38 -28.89
CA GLU A 388 30.62 2.96 -28.61
C GLU A 388 31.75 2.80 -27.59
N CYS A 389 31.45 2.09 -26.50
CA CYS A 389 32.44 1.70 -25.50
C CYS A 389 32.76 0.22 -25.67
N LYS A 390 34.04 -0.12 -25.80
CA LYS A 390 34.57 -1.47 -25.78
C LYS A 390 35.33 -1.68 -24.48
N LEU A 391 34.95 -2.73 -23.78
CA LEU A 391 35.45 -3.05 -22.45
C LEU A 391 36.01 -4.45 -22.47
N GLN A 392 37.24 -4.59 -22.00
CA GLN A 392 37.86 -5.88 -21.78
C GLN A 392 37.99 -6.09 -20.28
N LEU A 393 37.47 -7.21 -19.78
CA LEU A 393 37.62 -7.61 -18.38
C LEU A 393 38.92 -8.41 -18.17
N ASN A 394 39.39 -8.47 -16.93
CA ASN A 394 40.56 -9.26 -16.52
C ASN A 394 40.40 -10.75 -16.83
N GLN A 395 39.16 -11.24 -16.87
CA GLN A 395 38.79 -12.62 -17.24
C GLN A 395 38.79 -12.86 -18.76
N GLY A 396 39.14 -11.85 -19.58
CA GLY A 396 39.16 -11.94 -21.04
C GLY A 396 37.80 -11.69 -21.70
N GLU A 397 36.72 -11.56 -20.93
CA GLU A 397 35.38 -11.22 -21.45
C GLU A 397 35.40 -9.81 -22.10
N LEU A 398 34.84 -9.70 -23.30
CA LEU A 398 34.69 -8.43 -24.01
C LEU A 398 33.23 -7.98 -24.00
N ARG A 399 32.97 -6.79 -23.47
CA ARG A 399 31.65 -6.16 -23.47
C ARG A 399 31.63 -4.93 -24.36
N MET A 400 30.52 -4.72 -25.05
CA MET A 400 30.36 -3.64 -26.00
C MET A 400 29.05 -2.90 -25.72
N TYR A 401 29.13 -1.58 -25.62
CA TYR A 401 28.00 -0.72 -25.34
C TYR A 401 27.88 0.35 -26.41
N ARG A 402 26.65 0.63 -26.83
CA ARG A 402 26.35 1.60 -27.87
C ARG A 402 25.26 2.54 -27.38
N VAL A 403 25.48 3.82 -27.54
CA VAL A 403 24.50 4.87 -27.24
C VAL A 403 24.49 5.89 -28.37
N ILE A 404 23.32 6.36 -28.74
CA ILE A 404 23.15 7.46 -29.71
C ILE A 404 22.77 8.68 -28.90
N LEU A 405 23.56 9.75 -29.03
CA LEU A 405 23.31 11.02 -28.36
C LEU A 405 22.65 11.98 -29.36
N GLU A 406 21.41 12.38 -29.06
CA GLU A 406 20.70 13.44 -29.77
C GLU A 406 20.79 14.73 -28.96
N VAL A 407 21.21 15.82 -29.60
CA VAL A 407 21.37 17.14 -28.96
C VAL A 407 20.32 18.07 -29.55
N LYS A 408 19.44 18.62 -28.71
CA LYS A 408 18.47 19.62 -29.17
C LYS A 408 19.10 21.01 -29.21
N GLY A 409 19.07 21.63 -30.38
CA GLY A 409 19.29 23.07 -30.53
C GLY A 409 18.12 23.84 -29.95
N ARG A 410 18.39 25.02 -29.37
CA ARG A 410 17.34 25.97 -29.01
C ARG A 410 16.65 26.53 -30.24
#